data_AF-A0A1Z1WNN5-F1
#
_entry.id   AF-A0A1Z1WNN5-F1
#
_cell.length_a   1.000
_cell.length_b   1.000
_cell.length_c   1.000
_cell.angle_alpha   90.00
_cell.angle_beta   90.00
_cell.angle_gamma   90.00
#
_symmetry.space_group_name_H-M   'P 1'
#
loop_
_entity.id
_entity.type
_entity.pdbx_description
1 polymer ?
#
loop_
_entity_poly.entity_id
_entity_poly.type
_entity_poly.pdbx_seq_one_letter_code
_entity_poly.pdbx_strand_id
1 'polypeptide(L)'
;MVRGRALVLEDVGDYPRFAGNPVVDEIGIRSYLGAPLADRTGLVLGTVCVADVRPRPWGRAGLDTIKAMAAELAERVRRREDDGDTAAPL
;
A
#
# COMPACT_ATOMS: atom_id res chain seq x y z
N MET A 1 -15.77 3.22 1.17
CA MET A 1 -14.31 3.07 1.00
C MET A 1 -13.64 3.50 2.30
N VAL A 2 -13.11 2.57 3.10
CA VAL A 2 -12.40 2.95 4.33
C VAL A 2 -11.00 3.40 3.93
N ARG A 3 -10.82 4.71 3.73
CA ARG A 3 -9.48 5.29 3.57
C ARG A 3 -8.68 5.00 4.84
N GLY A 4 -7.43 4.54 4.69
CA GLY A 4 -6.53 4.28 5.83
C GLY A 4 -6.53 2.86 6.40
N ARG A 5 -7.11 1.86 5.72
CA ARG A 5 -6.94 0.44 6.08
C ARG A 5 -6.24 -0.34 4.97
N ALA A 6 -5.50 -1.36 5.38
CA ALA A 6 -4.91 -2.30 4.43
C ALA A 6 -6.00 -3.02 3.61
N LEU A 7 -5.70 -3.25 2.34
CA LEU A 7 -6.58 -3.89 1.37
C LEU A 7 -5.93 -5.20 0.91
N VAL A 8 -6.66 -6.31 1.02
CA VAL A 8 -6.24 -7.63 0.57
C VAL A 8 -7.25 -8.11 -0.45
N LEU A 9 -6.78 -8.40 -1.67
CA LEU A 9 -7.53 -9.00 -2.77
C LEU A 9 -6.72 -10.20 -3.25
N GLU A 10 -7.14 -11.41 -2.86
CA GLU A 10 -6.47 -12.65 -3.25
C GLU A 10 -6.75 -13.00 -4.72
N ASP A 11 -7.98 -12.77 -5.16
CA ASP A 11 -8.34 -12.64 -6.57
C ASP A 11 -9.18 -11.36 -6.75
N VAL A 12 -8.75 -10.44 -7.62
CA VAL A 12 -9.48 -9.20 -7.92
C VAL A 12 -10.79 -9.49 -8.66
N GLY A 13 -10.84 -10.57 -9.46
CA GLY A 13 -12.03 -10.99 -10.20
C GLY A 13 -13.23 -11.33 -9.30
N ASP A 14 -12.97 -11.72 -8.05
CA ASP A 14 -14.00 -12.05 -7.06
C ASP A 14 -14.71 -10.80 -6.50
N TYR A 15 -14.25 -9.60 -6.87
CA TYR A 15 -14.76 -8.33 -6.35
C TYR A 15 -15.31 -7.48 -7.50
N PRO A 16 -16.64 -7.53 -7.76
CA PRO A 16 -17.28 -6.84 -8.89
C PRO A 16 -17.02 -5.34 -8.98
N ARG A 17 -16.70 -4.69 -7.85
CA ARG A 17 -16.36 -3.25 -7.79
C ARG A 17 -15.06 -2.88 -8.51
N PHE A 18 -14.22 -3.86 -8.87
CA PHE A 18 -12.99 -3.62 -9.62
C PHE A 18 -13.08 -4.04 -11.09
N ALA A 19 -14.21 -4.61 -11.52
CA ALA A 19 -14.48 -4.85 -12.93
C ALA A 19 -14.55 -3.51 -13.68
N GLY A 20 -13.99 -3.44 -14.89
CA GLY A 20 -13.91 -2.21 -15.67
C GLY A 20 -12.74 -1.30 -15.30
N ASN A 21 -11.88 -1.69 -14.35
CA ASN A 21 -10.66 -0.95 -14.05
C ASN A 21 -9.58 -1.34 -15.07
N PRO A 22 -8.99 -0.39 -15.84
CA PRO A 22 -7.94 -0.68 -16.82
C PRO A 22 -6.74 -1.45 -16.24
N VAL A 23 -6.42 -1.26 -14.95
CA VAL A 23 -5.35 -2.01 -14.28
C VAL A 23 -5.69 -3.50 -14.14
N VAL A 24 -6.98 -3.82 -13.99
CA VAL A 24 -7.45 -5.20 -13.92
C VAL A 24 -7.61 -5.78 -15.33
N ASP A 25 -8.23 -5.01 -16.22
CA ASP A 25 -8.69 -5.52 -17.51
C ASP A 25 -7.61 -5.45 -18.62
N GLU A 26 -6.75 -4.42 -18.61
CA GLU A 26 -5.71 -4.24 -19.63
C GLU A 26 -4.34 -4.78 -19.16
N ILE A 27 -3.98 -4.56 -17.90
CA ILE A 27 -2.71 -5.06 -17.33
C ILE A 27 -2.86 -6.51 -16.83
N GLY A 28 -4.08 -6.98 -16.58
CA GLY A 28 -4.36 -8.35 -16.15
C GLY A 28 -4.06 -8.61 -14.67
N ILE A 29 -4.09 -7.58 -13.82
CA ILE A 29 -3.85 -7.77 -12.37
C ILE A 29 -4.95 -8.65 -11.77
N ARG A 30 -4.53 -9.75 -11.14
CA ARG A 30 -5.40 -10.72 -10.47
C ARG A 30 -5.27 -10.72 -8.97
N SER A 31 -4.21 -10.19 -8.37
CA SER A 31 -4.15 -10.04 -6.91
C SER A 31 -3.53 -8.71 -6.51
N TYR A 32 -3.95 -8.20 -5.35
CA TYR A 32 -3.47 -6.93 -4.80
C TYR A 32 -3.39 -7.00 -3.28
N LEU A 33 -2.29 -6.53 -2.73
CA LEU A 33 -2.08 -6.38 -1.30
C LEU A 33 -1.48 -5.01 -1.05
N GLY A 34 -2.19 -4.15 -0.31
CA GLY A 34 -1.74 -2.79 -0.04
C GLY A 34 -1.93 -2.38 1.41
N ALA A 35 -0.99 -1.60 1.94
CA ALA A 35 -1.09 -0.95 3.25
C ALA A 35 -0.81 0.55 3.12
N PRO A 36 -1.59 1.42 3.80
CA PRO A 36 -1.40 2.86 3.73
C PRO A 36 -0.05 3.25 4.32
N LEU A 37 0.65 4.16 3.63
CA LEU A 37 1.82 4.84 4.15
C LEU A 37 1.34 6.14 4.79
N ALA A 38 1.45 6.25 6.11
CA ALA A 38 1.01 7.43 6.86
C ALA A 38 2.15 8.05 7.66
N ASP A 39 2.10 9.37 7.83
CA ASP A 39 3.02 10.14 8.67
C ASP A 39 2.63 10.08 10.17
N ARG A 40 3.28 10.91 11.00
CA ARG A 40 2.97 11.03 12.44
C ARG A 40 1.62 11.69 12.72
N THR A 41 1.09 12.46 11.78
CA THR A 41 -0.19 13.17 11.90
C THR A 41 -1.38 12.30 11.50
N GLY A 42 -1.10 11.12 10.89
CA GLY A 42 -2.10 10.23 10.34
C GLY A 42 -2.48 10.59 8.89
N LEU A 43 -1.79 11.55 8.27
CA LEU A 43 -1.93 11.88 6.86
C LEU A 43 -1.40 10.72 6.02
N VAL A 44 -2.26 10.18 5.14
CA VAL A 44 -1.87 9.13 4.20
C VAL A 44 -1.11 9.74 3.04
N LEU A 45 0.20 9.53 3.02
CA LEU A 45 1.13 9.98 1.98
C LEU A 45 1.02 9.12 0.71
N GLY A 46 0.62 7.86 0.86
CA GLY A 46 0.54 6.92 -0.25
C GLY A 46 0.22 5.50 0.21
N THR A 47 0.72 4.50 -0.51
CA THR A 47 0.48 3.08 -0.21
C THR A 47 1.69 2.25 -0.60
N VAL A 48 2.10 1.35 0.28
CA VAL A 48 3.01 0.25 -0.09
C VAL A 48 2.13 -0.89 -0.59
N CYS A 49 2.37 -1.35 -1.82
CA CYS A 49 1.55 -2.40 -2.40
C CYS A 49 2.34 -3.40 -3.23
N VAL A 50 1.73 -4.57 -3.37
CA VAL A 50 2.12 -5.63 -4.31
C VAL A 50 0.92 -5.91 -5.20
N ALA A 51 1.15 -5.98 -6.51
CA ALA A 51 0.18 -6.37 -7.50
C ALA A 51 0.75 -7.52 -8.33
N ASP A 52 -0.06 -8.54 -8.62
CA ASP A 52 0.36 -9.69 -9.42
C ASP A 52 -0.73 -10.06 -10.43
N VAL A 53 -0.32 -10.61 -11.58
CA VAL A 53 -1.20 -11.11 -12.63
C VAL A 53 -1.76 -12.51 -12.35
N ARG A 54 -1.41 -13.10 -11.19
CA ARG A 54 -1.97 -14.36 -10.71
C ARG A 54 -2.68 -14.17 -9.36
N PRO A 55 -3.74 -14.95 -9.08
CA PRO A 55 -4.32 -15.02 -7.74
C PRO A 55 -3.27 -15.47 -6.72
N ARG A 56 -3.31 -14.89 -5.51
CA ARG A 56 -2.38 -15.24 -4.44
C ARG A 56 -3.08 -15.29 -3.08
N PRO A 57 -2.93 -16.41 -2.33
CA PRO A 57 -3.46 -16.51 -0.98
C PRO A 57 -2.51 -15.79 -0.01
N TRP A 58 -2.65 -14.47 0.08
CA TRP A 58 -1.81 -13.64 0.95
C TRP A 58 -1.95 -14.05 2.42
N GLY A 59 -3.17 -14.43 2.83
CA GLY A 59 -3.49 -14.80 4.19
C GLY A 59 -3.06 -13.75 5.22
N ARG A 60 -2.91 -14.20 6.47
CA ARG A 60 -2.51 -13.32 7.56
C ARG A 60 -1.04 -12.88 7.45
N ALA A 61 -0.17 -13.79 7.02
CA ALA A 61 1.25 -13.53 6.89
C ALA A 61 1.55 -12.41 5.88
N GLY A 62 0.86 -12.39 4.73
CA GLY A 62 0.99 -11.32 3.74
C GLY A 62 0.54 -9.98 4.32
N LEU A 63 -0.62 -9.95 4.99
CA LEU A 63 -1.13 -8.75 5.64
C LEU A 63 -0.18 -8.16 6.68
N ASP A 64 0.41 -9.01 7.54
CA ASP A 64 1.34 -8.56 8.56
C ASP A 64 2.66 -8.08 7.94
N THR A 65 3.13 -8.76 6.89
CA THR A 65 4.32 -8.36 6.12
C THR A 65 4.15 -6.99 5.47
N ILE A 66 3.06 -6.75 4.73
CA ILE A 66 2.85 -5.47 4.04
C ILE A 66 2.71 -4.30 5.03
N LYS A 67 2.11 -4.55 6.20
CA LYS A 67 2.02 -3.56 7.28
C LYS A 67 3.39 -3.25 7.87
N ALA A 68 4.22 -4.26 8.12
CA ALA A 68 5.58 -4.08 8.60
C ALA A 68 6.41 -3.26 7.60
N MET A 69 6.32 -3.57 6.31
CA MET A 69 7.00 -2.81 5.25
C MET A 69 6.50 -1.36 5.16
N ALA A 70 5.19 -1.13 5.28
CA ALA A 70 4.63 0.22 5.30
C ALA A 70 5.12 1.03 6.51
N ALA A 71 5.18 0.41 7.70
CA ALA A 71 5.69 1.05 8.90
C ALA A 71 7.19 1.38 8.79
N GLU A 72 7.99 0.46 8.25
CA GLU A 72 9.42 0.68 8.03
C GLU A 72 9.67 1.81 7.02
N LEU A 73 8.90 1.84 5.92
CA LEU A 73 9.00 2.93 4.95
C LEU A 73 8.57 4.26 5.55
N ALA A 74 7.55 4.28 6.40
CA ALA A 74 7.12 5.48 7.10
C ALA A 74 8.25 6.06 7.97
N GLU A 75 9.00 5.21 8.68
CA GLU A 75 10.19 5.65 9.44
C GLU A 75 11.28 6.21 8.53
N ARG A 76 11.49 5.62 7.35
CA ARG A 76 12.48 6.11 6.38
C ARG A 76 12.08 7.44 5.75
N VAL A 77 10.78 7.69 5.57
CA VAL A 77 10.28 8.98 5.08
C VAL A 77 10.44 10.04 6.16
N ARG A 78 10.03 9.75 7.40
CA ARG A 78 10.21 10.64 8.55
C ARG A 78 11.64 11.13 8.72
N ARG A 79 12.61 10.21 8.69
CA ARG A 79 14.02 10.59 8.83
C ARG A 79 14.46 11.58 7.75
N ARG A 80 13.99 11.42 6.51
CA ARG A 80 14.31 12.35 5.43
C ARG A 80 13.63 13.71 5.58
N GLU A 81 12.43 13.74 6.17
CA GLU A 81 11.76 14.99 6.52
C GLU A 81 12.57 15.73 7.59
N ASP A 82 12.98 15.03 8.66
CA ASP A 82 13.77 15.61 9.76
C ASP A 82 15.18 16.05 9.27
N ASP A 83 15.82 15.29 8.37
CA ASP A 83 17.12 15.64 7.77
C ASP A 83 17.00 16.84 6.80
N GLY A 84 15.88 16.95 6.08
CA GLY A 84 15.59 18.06 5.17
C GLY A 84 15.26 19.37 5.89
N ASP A 85 14.65 19.28 7.07
CA ASP A 85 14.35 20.43 7.94
C ASP A 85 15.62 20.93 8.68
N THR A 86 16.57 20.03 8.94
CA THR A 86 17.88 20.38 9.56
C THR A 86 18.84 21.08 8.58
N ALA A 87 18.61 20.97 7.26
CA ALA A 87 19.39 21.65 6.23
C ALA A 87 19.02 23.15 6.06
N ALA A 88 18.07 23.67 6.83
CA ALA A 88 17.84 25.10 6.96
C ALA A 88 18.41 25.63 8.28
N PRO A 89 19.68 26.06 8.28
CA PRO A 89 20.01 27.25 9.06
C PRO A 89 20.83 28.27 8.28
N LEU A 90 20.29 29.50 8.27
CA LEU A 90 20.85 30.83 7.94
C LEU A 90 21.12 31.17 6.46
#